data_AF-A0A7H8QCW0-F1
#
_entry.id   AF-A0A7H8QCW0-F1
#
_cell.length_a   1.000
_cell.length_b   1.000
_cell.length_c   1.000
_cell.angle_alpha   90.00
_cell.angle_beta   90.00
_cell.angle_gamma   90.00
#
_symmetry.space_group_name_H-M   'P 1'
#
loop_
_entity.id
_entity.type
_entity.pdbx_description
1 polymer ?
#
loop_
_entity_poly.entity_id
_entity_poly.type
_entity_poly.pdbx_seq_one_letter_code
_entity_poly.pdbx_strand_id
1 'polypeptide(L)'
;MKYFQKAQHPATPYEIFEFTKYEIPLHEIMLFKKHETERVRYALYCEEETVYLLTNVSVNDAAVSGYGGYAKPYCKLGDIGGYNLATLDKDAYNWYMTHAR
;
A
#
# COMPACT_ATOMS: atom_id res chain seq x y z
N MET A 1 9.73 7.34 -7.74
CA MET A 1 9.20 6.05 -7.26
C MET A 1 10.08 4.94 -7.77
N LYS A 2 10.82 4.31 -6.87
CA LYS A 2 11.86 3.31 -7.12
C LYS A 2 11.32 2.03 -7.74
N TYR A 3 10.11 1.63 -7.34
CA TYR A 3 9.49 0.36 -7.74
C TYR A 3 8.26 0.52 -8.64
N PHE A 4 7.85 1.76 -8.94
CA PHE A 4 6.58 2.03 -9.59
C PHE A 4 6.72 3.04 -10.72
N GLN A 5 6.02 2.79 -11.83
CA GLN A 5 5.84 3.76 -12.91
C GLN A 5 4.52 4.49 -12.71
N LYS A 6 4.58 5.82 -12.56
CA LYS A 6 3.38 6.65 -12.35
C LYS A 6 2.52 6.63 -13.62
N ALA A 7 1.24 6.32 -13.44
CA ALA A 7 0.24 6.41 -14.51
C ALA A 7 -1.05 6.99 -13.94
N GLN A 8 -1.74 7.79 -14.73
CA GLN A 8 -3.07 8.28 -14.37
C GLN A 8 -4.09 7.41 -15.10
N HIS A 9 -4.87 6.65 -14.34
CA HIS A 9 -6.03 5.95 -14.89
C HIS A 9 -7.30 6.78 -14.68
N PRO A 10 -7.94 7.30 -15.74
CA PRO A 10 -9.14 8.14 -15.61
C PRO A 10 -10.33 7.41 -14.98
N ALA A 11 -10.39 6.08 -15.15
CA ALA A 11 -11.44 5.24 -14.59
C ALA A 11 -11.22 4.92 -13.10
N THR A 12 -9.98 5.00 -12.62
CA THR A 12 -9.59 4.70 -11.24
C THR A 12 -8.79 5.89 -10.71
N PRO A 13 -9.46 6.99 -10.28
CA PRO A 13 -8.81 8.28 -10.00
C PRO A 13 -7.80 8.26 -8.85
N TYR A 14 -7.73 7.16 -8.13
CA TYR A 14 -6.83 6.97 -7.03
C TYR A 14 -5.74 5.91 -7.28
N GLU A 15 -5.81 5.25 -8.44
CA GLU A 15 -4.76 4.39 -8.94
C GLU A 15 -3.73 5.29 -9.62
N ILE A 16 -2.51 5.31 -9.07
CA ILE A 16 -1.47 6.21 -9.55
C ILE A 16 -0.32 5.49 -10.26
N PHE A 17 -0.46 4.19 -10.60
CA PHE A 17 0.57 3.39 -11.29
C PHE A 17 0.01 2.42 -12.32
N GLU A 18 0.83 2.12 -13.34
CA GLU A 18 0.55 1.10 -14.36
C GLU A 18 0.58 -0.33 -13.77
N PHE A 19 -0.21 -1.23 -14.37
CA PHE A 19 -0.40 -2.65 -13.99
C PHE A 19 0.84 -3.56 -14.18
N THR A 20 2.04 -3.02 -13.97
CA THR A 20 3.29 -3.79 -14.03
C THR A 20 3.53 -4.45 -12.66
N LYS A 21 3.97 -5.71 -12.68
CA LYS A 21 4.38 -6.42 -11.46
C LYS A 21 5.47 -5.62 -10.74
N TYR A 22 5.28 -5.35 -9.46
CA TYR A 22 6.32 -4.75 -8.60
C TYR A 22 6.78 -5.75 -7.54
N GLU A 23 8.02 -5.59 -7.08
CA GLU A 23 8.63 -6.34 -5.99
C GLU A 23 9.41 -5.38 -5.09
N ILE A 24 8.95 -5.22 -3.84
CA ILE A 24 9.56 -4.35 -2.85
C ILE A 24 10.16 -5.22 -1.74
N PRO A 25 11.46 -5.09 -1.43
CA PRO A 25 12.08 -5.83 -0.35
C PRO A 25 11.39 -5.58 1.00
N LEU A 26 11.27 -6.61 1.84
CA LEU A 26 10.58 -6.50 3.13
C LEU A 26 11.13 -5.41 4.05
N HIS A 27 12.43 -5.13 4.00
CA HIS A 27 13.06 -4.10 4.84
C HIS A 27 12.67 -2.66 4.44
N GLU A 28 12.08 -2.47 3.25
CA GLU A 28 11.55 -1.18 2.78
C GLU A 28 10.03 -1.05 3.03
N ILE A 29 9.39 -2.10 3.57
CA ILE A 29 7.96 -2.13 3.91
C ILE A 29 7.78 -1.72 5.37
N MET A 30 6.93 -0.74 5.62
CA MET A 30 6.62 -0.28 6.97
C MET A 30 5.76 -1.28 7.75
N LEU A 31 4.76 -1.83 7.07
CA LEU A 31 3.77 -2.75 7.63
C LEU A 31 3.23 -3.62 6.50
N PHE A 32 3.02 -4.90 6.77
CA PHE A 32 2.16 -5.74 5.95
C PHE A 32 1.17 -6.49 6.83
N LYS A 33 -0.08 -6.58 6.37
CA LYS A 33 -1.13 -7.30 7.09
C LYS A 33 -1.81 -8.32 6.20
N LYS A 34 -2.02 -9.49 6.78
CA LYS A 34 -2.85 -10.56 6.25
C LYS A 34 -4.05 -10.71 7.18
N HIS A 35 -5.23 -10.38 6.69
CA HIS A 35 -6.45 -10.66 7.43
C HIS A 35 -6.80 -12.14 7.23
N GLU A 36 -7.14 -12.84 8.31
CA GLU A 36 -7.41 -14.30 8.26
C GLU A 36 -8.82 -14.59 7.71
N THR A 37 -9.77 -13.71 7.99
CA THR A 37 -11.19 -13.83 7.62
C THR A 37 -11.49 -13.31 6.22
N GLU A 38 -10.62 -12.47 5.68
CA GLU A 38 -10.79 -11.76 4.42
C GLU A 38 -9.61 -12.09 3.52
N ARG A 39 -9.83 -12.30 2.21
CA ARG A 39 -8.74 -12.53 1.23
C ARG A 39 -7.88 -11.28 0.98
N VAL A 40 -7.91 -10.33 1.91
CA VAL A 40 -7.29 -9.02 1.80
C VAL A 40 -5.89 -9.10 2.38
N ARG A 41 -4.93 -8.73 1.53
CA ARG A 41 -3.55 -8.49 1.90
C ARG A 41 -3.20 -7.11 1.42
N TYR A 42 -2.70 -6.30 2.33
CA TYR A 42 -2.22 -4.96 2.01
C TYR A 42 -0.88 -4.70 2.69
N ALA A 43 -0.12 -3.75 2.16
CA ALA A 43 1.13 -3.29 2.73
C ALA A 43 1.22 -1.77 2.70
N LEU A 44 1.94 -1.20 3.67
CA LEU A 44 2.31 0.20 3.72
C LEU A 44 3.78 0.32 3.32
N TYR A 45 4.04 1.10 2.28
CA TYR A 45 5.36 1.40 1.77
C TYR A 45 5.63 2.89 1.88
N CYS A 46 6.82 3.30 2.31
CA CYS A 46 7.16 4.72 2.36
C CYS A 46 8.28 5.05 1.38
N GLU A 47 8.06 6.09 0.59
CA GLU A 47 9.06 6.67 -0.28
C GLU A 47 8.88 8.19 -0.31
N GLU A 48 9.99 8.93 -0.25
CA GLU A 48 9.96 10.41 -0.30
C GLU A 48 8.96 11.01 0.70
N GLU A 49 8.97 10.51 1.94
CA GLU A 49 8.07 10.89 3.04
C GLU A 49 6.57 10.65 2.80
N THR A 50 6.21 9.96 1.71
CA THR A 50 4.84 9.61 1.39
C THR A 50 4.62 8.13 1.69
N VAL A 51 3.62 7.84 2.52
CA VAL A 51 3.16 6.47 2.77
C VAL A 51 2.16 6.10 1.70
N TYR A 52 2.38 4.95 1.07
CA TYR A 52 1.54 4.37 0.05
C TYR A 52 0.85 3.13 0.61
N LEU A 53 -0.46 3.03 0.40
CA LEU A 53 -1.22 1.83 0.70
C LEU A 53 -1.30 0.93 -0.52
N LEU A 54 -0.56 -0.17 -0.49
CA LEU A 54 -0.52 -1.20 -1.53
C LEU A 54 -1.59 -2.26 -1.23
N THR A 55 -2.49 -2.54 -2.19
CA THR A 55 -3.53 -3.55 -2.03
C THR A 55 -3.31 -4.76 -2.94
N ASN A 56 -4.01 -5.86 -2.66
CA ASN A 56 -3.93 -7.13 -3.39
C ASN A 56 -2.49 -7.67 -3.49
N VAL A 57 -1.74 -7.52 -2.40
CA VAL A 57 -0.33 -7.89 -2.37
C VAL A 57 -0.12 -9.36 -2.00
N SER A 58 0.93 -9.95 -2.55
CA SER A 58 1.47 -11.26 -2.17
C SER A 58 2.79 -11.06 -1.44
N VAL A 59 2.93 -11.71 -0.29
CA VAL A 59 4.15 -11.66 0.53
C VAL A 59 4.87 -12.99 0.39
N ASN A 60 6.16 -12.94 0.07
CA ASN A 60 7.06 -14.09 0.14
C ASN A 60 8.20 -13.79 1.14
N ASP A 61 9.15 -14.71 1.27
CA ASP A 61 10.21 -14.62 2.29
C ASP A 61 11.16 -13.42 2.13
N ALA A 62 11.18 -12.77 0.96
CA ALA A 62 12.12 -11.69 0.66
C ALA A 62 11.45 -10.35 0.32
N ALA A 63 10.21 -10.37 -0.17
CA ALA A 63 9.56 -9.19 -0.74
C ALA A 63 8.03 -9.22 -0.61
N VAL A 64 7.46 -8.01 -0.63
CA VAL A 64 6.05 -7.78 -0.98
C VAL A 64 5.98 -7.53 -2.48
N SER A 65 5.12 -8.29 -3.16
CA SER A 65 4.87 -8.18 -4.59
C SER A 65 3.40 -7.97 -4.86
N GLY A 66 3.06 -7.31 -5.95
CA GLY A 66 1.67 -7.11 -6.35
C GLY A 66 1.54 -7.11 -7.86
N TYR A 67 0.35 -7.45 -8.33
CA TYR A 67 -0.06 -7.31 -9.71
C TYR A 67 -1.26 -6.38 -9.75
N GLY A 68 -1.19 -5.30 -10.53
CA GLY A 68 -2.38 -4.49 -10.81
C GLY A 68 -3.13 -3.99 -9.58
N GLY A 69 -2.40 -3.64 -8.53
CA GLY A 69 -2.96 -3.28 -7.24
C GLY A 69 -3.02 -1.76 -7.06
N TYR A 70 -4.04 -1.33 -6.34
CA TYR A 70 -4.18 0.03 -5.88
C TYR A 70 -2.99 0.40 -5.00
N ALA A 71 -2.28 1.45 -5.39
CA ALA A 71 -1.29 2.08 -4.54
C ALA A 71 -1.55 3.57 -4.58
N LYS A 72 -1.99 4.14 -3.45
CA LYS A 72 -2.35 5.55 -3.32
C LYS A 72 -1.48 6.22 -2.26
N PRO A 73 -1.14 7.51 -2.41
CA PRO A 73 -0.62 8.32 -1.31
C PRO A 73 -1.65 8.33 -0.18
N TYR A 74 -1.37 7.58 0.86
CA TYR A 74 -2.25 7.40 2.01
C TYR A 74 -2.13 8.60 2.96
N CYS A 75 -0.90 8.94 3.37
CA CYS A 75 -0.58 10.14 4.14
C CYS A 75 0.90 10.47 4.01
N LYS A 76 1.33 11.65 4.47
CA LYS A 76 2.78 11.94 4.63
C LYS A 76 3.25 11.46 5.99
N LEU A 77 4.52 11.04 6.10
CA LEU A 77 5.16 10.67 7.38
C LEU A 77 5.00 11.76 8.45
N GLY A 78 5.09 13.04 8.05
CA GLY A 78 4.87 14.18 8.95
C GLY A 78 3.45 14.27 9.52
N ASP A 79 2.45 13.80 8.76
CA ASP A 79 1.04 13.79 9.19
C ASP A 79 0.76 12.66 10.19
N ILE A 80 1.61 11.63 10.22
CA ILE A 80 1.56 10.49 11.14
C ILE A 80 2.12 10.88 12.52
N GLY A 81 2.56 12.13 12.72
CA GLY A 81 3.18 12.63 13.96
C GLY A 81 2.39 12.28 15.23
N GLY A 82 2.78 11.19 15.89
CA GLY A 82 2.18 10.68 17.14
C GLY A 82 1.28 9.44 17.00
N TYR A 83 1.01 8.96 15.79
CA TYR A 83 0.30 7.70 15.58
C TYR A 83 1.19 6.53 15.98
N ASN A 84 0.62 5.57 16.70
CA ASN A 84 1.24 4.25 16.81
C ASN A 84 0.90 3.42 15.55
N LEU A 85 1.69 2.37 15.30
CA LEU A 85 1.49 1.48 14.15
C LEU A 85 0.08 0.84 14.12
N ALA A 86 -0.57 0.66 15.27
CA ALA A 86 -1.91 0.07 15.34
C ALA A 86 -3.01 1.02 14.85
N THR A 87 -2.89 2.32 15.10
CA THR A 87 -3.81 3.32 14.56
C THR A 87 -3.65 3.42 13.04
N LEU A 88 -2.40 3.39 12.56
CA LEU A 88 -2.09 3.41 11.12
C LEU A 88 -2.66 2.18 10.40
N ASP A 89 -2.52 0.99 10.99
CA ASP A 89 -3.10 -0.28 10.52
C ASP A 89 -4.64 -0.17 10.43
N LYS A 90 -5.29 0.29 11.51
CA LYS A 90 -6.75 0.43 11.56
C LYS A 90 -7.29 1.37 10.49
N ASP A 91 -6.64 2.53 10.31
CA ASP A 91 -7.10 3.52 9.35
C ASP A 91 -6.83 3.08 7.90
N ALA A 92 -5.69 2.41 7.64
CA ALA A 92 -5.41 1.80 6.34
C ALA A 92 -6.43 0.72 5.98
N TYR A 93 -6.80 -0.13 6.96
CA TYR A 93 -7.83 -1.16 6.80
C TYR A 93 -9.23 -0.57 6.55
N ASN A 94 -9.66 0.41 7.36
CA ASN A 94 -10.95 1.08 7.16
C ASN A 94 -11.04 1.73 5.79
N TRP A 95 -9.96 2.38 5.36
CA TRP A 95 -9.87 2.98 4.05
C TRP A 95 -10.00 1.92 2.94
N TYR A 96 -9.27 0.81 3.06
CA TYR A 96 -9.37 -0.31 2.11
C TYR A 96 -10.81 -0.79 1.95
N MET A 97 -11.50 -1.04 3.07
CA MET A 97 -12.86 -1.57 3.11
C MET A 97 -13.91 -0.63 2.51
N THR A 98 -13.63 0.67 2.47
CA THR A 98 -14.60 1.69 2.03
C THR A 98 -14.33 2.20 0.62
N HIS A 99 -13.09 2.11 0.12
CA HIS A 99 -12.69 2.79 -1.12
C HIS A 99 -11.90 1.92 -2.12
N ALA A 100 -11.27 0.80 -1.71
CA ALA A 100 -10.48 -0.05 -2.61
C ALA A 100 -11.11 -1.43 -2.91
N ARG A 101 -12.18 -1.80 -2.21
CA ARG A 101 -13.03 -2.93 -2.58
C ARG A 101 -13.97 -2.53 -3.72
#